data_AF-A0A7S4FY02-F1
#
_entry.id   AF-A0A7S4FY02-F1
#
_cell.length_a   1.000
_cell.length_b   1.000
_cell.length_c   1.000
_cell.angle_alpha   90.00
_cell.angle_beta   90.00
_cell.angle_gamma   90.00
#
_symmetry.space_group_name_H-M   'P 1'
#
loop_
_entity.id
_entity.type
_entity.pdbx_description
1 polymer ?
#
loop_
_entity_poly.entity_id
_entity_poly.type
_entity_poly.pdbx_seq_one_letter_code
_entity_poly.pdbx_strand_id
1 'polypeptide(L)'
;IIRKIQTLIGYFKLDPYRVHALVLDAYEHDVDNPKYLRLLKSFQTNQTAVLLGFQFRHQAKAGGKGVDGRKSPANSSRVRNDAKNLYTVTATLIKHGVLSLNDIYHYLSPEDGKVVQEYKKYLGAKVAEVRKFGMVNLREDSATRNQNFQSEIPVPASHDEN
;
A
#
# COMPACT_ATOMS: atom_id res chain seq x y z
N ILE A 1 -20.97 -30.88 4.57
CA ILE A 1 -20.88 -30.04 3.35
C ILE A 1 -19.72 -30.44 2.46
N ILE A 2 -18.49 -30.62 2.99
CA ILE A 2 -17.30 -31.03 2.23
C ILE A 2 -17.55 -32.27 1.36
N ARG A 3 -18.08 -33.37 1.94
CA ARG A 3 -18.42 -34.59 1.17
C ARG A 3 -19.39 -34.32 0.00
N LYS A 4 -20.41 -33.48 0.20
CA LYS A 4 -21.36 -33.13 -0.86
C LYS A 4 -20.67 -32.41 -2.01
N ILE A 5 -19.74 -31.50 -1.71
CA ILE A 5 -18.97 -30.78 -2.72
C ILE A 5 -18.01 -31.71 -3.46
N GLN A 6 -17.34 -32.62 -2.76
CA GLN A 6 -16.51 -33.66 -3.38
C GLN A 6 -17.32 -34.58 -4.30
N THR A 7 -18.52 -34.98 -3.89
CA THR A 7 -19.44 -35.76 -4.74
C THR A 7 -19.86 -34.98 -5.97
N LEU A 8 -20.19 -33.69 -5.85
CA LEU A 8 -20.53 -32.84 -6.99
C LEU A 8 -19.35 -32.68 -7.97
N ILE A 9 -18.14 -32.46 -7.44
CA ILE A 9 -16.91 -32.39 -8.24
C ILE A 9 -16.73 -33.67 -9.05
N GLY A 10 -16.85 -34.85 -8.41
CA GLY A 10 -16.71 -36.14 -9.08
C GLY A 10 -17.84 -36.45 -10.07
N TYR A 11 -19.09 -36.20 -9.69
CA TYR A 11 -20.28 -36.53 -10.49
C TYR A 11 -20.37 -35.67 -11.76
N PHE A 12 -20.19 -34.36 -11.63
CA PHE A 12 -20.23 -33.42 -12.76
C PHE A 12 -18.87 -33.22 -13.44
N LYS A 13 -17.81 -33.90 -12.98
CA LYS A 13 -16.43 -33.74 -13.47
C LYS A 13 -15.98 -32.27 -13.46
N LEU A 14 -16.29 -31.55 -12.37
CA LEU A 14 -15.91 -30.14 -12.22
C LEU A 14 -14.41 -30.02 -11.97
N ASP A 15 -13.80 -28.93 -12.47
CA ASP A 15 -12.44 -28.57 -12.11
C ASP A 15 -12.39 -28.13 -10.62
N PRO A 16 -11.65 -28.85 -9.75
CA PRO A 16 -11.52 -28.50 -8.34
C PRO A 16 -10.96 -27.09 -8.12
N TYR A 17 -10.07 -26.61 -8.99
CA TYR A 17 -9.51 -25.26 -8.90
C TYR A 17 -10.58 -24.20 -9.16
N ARG A 18 -11.44 -24.43 -10.15
CA ARG A 18 -12.57 -23.53 -10.44
C ARG A 18 -13.61 -23.54 -9.32
N VAL A 19 -13.86 -24.68 -8.70
CA VAL A 19 -14.73 -24.77 -7.52
C VAL A 19 -14.12 -24.03 -6.33
N HIS A 20 -12.81 -24.14 -6.10
CA HIS A 20 -12.13 -23.37 -5.06
C HIS A 20 -12.29 -21.86 -5.27
N ALA A 21 -12.10 -21.36 -6.50
CA ALA A 21 -12.33 -19.96 -6.84
C ALA A 21 -13.76 -19.51 -6.55
N LEU A 22 -14.76 -20.32 -6.89
CA LEU A 22 -16.18 -20.02 -6.60
C LEU A 22 -16.49 -20.01 -5.10
N VAL A 23 -15.87 -20.91 -4.33
CA VAL A 23 -16.01 -20.93 -2.87
C VAL A 23 -15.39 -19.68 -2.26
N LEU A 24 -14.23 -19.24 -2.77
CA LEU A 24 -13.59 -18.01 -2.34
C LEU A 24 -14.44 -16.78 -2.67
N ASP A 25 -14.95 -16.68 -3.90
CA ASP A 25 -15.90 -15.62 -4.32
C ASP A 25 -17.15 -15.62 -3.42
N ALA A 26 -17.71 -16.78 -3.08
CA ALA A 26 -18.87 -16.88 -2.19
C ALA A 26 -18.55 -16.45 -0.75
N TYR A 27 -17.34 -16.77 -0.26
CA TYR A 27 -16.88 -16.34 1.05
C TYR A 27 -16.71 -14.82 1.14
N GLU A 28 -16.29 -14.16 0.06
CA GLU A 28 -16.20 -12.69 0.02
C GLU A 28 -17.55 -11.99 0.23
N HIS A 29 -18.66 -12.67 -0.09
CA HIS A 29 -20.01 -12.14 0.09
C HIS A 29 -20.58 -12.44 1.49
N ASP A 30 -20.04 -13.43 2.20
CA ASP A 30 -20.50 -13.89 3.51
C ASP A 30 -19.31 -14.33 4.38
N VAL A 31 -18.52 -13.34 4.80
CA VAL A 31 -17.25 -13.53 5.53
C VAL A 31 -17.48 -14.09 6.94
N ASP A 32 -18.63 -13.80 7.54
CA ASP A 32 -18.96 -14.21 8.90
C ASP A 32 -19.35 -15.70 9.00
N ASN A 33 -19.61 -16.35 7.87
CA ASN A 33 -20.08 -17.73 7.87
C ASN A 33 -18.93 -18.74 7.97
N PRO A 34 -18.80 -19.45 9.12
CA PRO A 34 -17.65 -20.31 9.38
C PRO A 34 -17.63 -21.59 8.52
N LYS A 35 -18.73 -21.90 7.82
CA LYS A 35 -18.80 -23.07 6.92
C LYS A 35 -17.87 -22.90 5.72
N TYR A 36 -17.72 -21.68 5.22
CA TYR A 36 -16.78 -21.37 4.13
C TYR A 36 -15.33 -21.55 4.58
N LEU A 37 -14.97 -21.10 5.78
CA LEU A 37 -13.63 -21.31 6.33
C LEU A 37 -13.26 -22.80 6.41
N ARG A 38 -14.18 -23.64 6.91
CA ARG A 38 -13.98 -25.09 6.95
C ARG A 38 -13.79 -25.71 5.57
N LEU A 39 -14.49 -25.16 4.57
CA LEU A 39 -14.42 -25.63 3.20
C LEU A 39 -13.13 -25.17 2.52
N LEU A 40 -12.73 -23.92 2.68
CA LEU A 40 -11.47 -23.37 2.18
C LEU A 40 -10.26 -24.12 2.76
N LYS A 41 -10.30 -24.50 4.06
CA LYS A 41 -9.28 -25.37 4.68
C LYS A 41 -9.18 -26.77 4.09
N SER A 42 -10.21 -27.24 3.36
CA SER A 42 -10.17 -28.54 2.69
C SER A 42 -9.50 -28.47 1.31
N PHE A 43 -9.27 -27.27 0.78
CA PHE A 43 -8.49 -27.03 -0.43
C PHE A 43 -7.02 -26.73 -0.09
N GLN A 44 -6.15 -26.77 -1.10
CA GLN A 44 -4.72 -26.48 -0.93
C GLN A 44 -4.48 -24.98 -0.69
N THR A 45 -3.79 -24.64 0.40
CA THR A 45 -3.43 -23.26 0.79
C THR A 45 -2.70 -22.48 -0.32
N ASN A 46 -1.78 -23.12 -1.04
CA ASN A 46 -1.04 -22.49 -2.14
C ASN A 46 -1.97 -21.97 -3.25
N GLN A 47 -3.08 -22.68 -3.52
CA GLN A 47 -4.05 -22.25 -4.52
C GLN A 47 -4.84 -21.02 -4.06
N THR A 48 -5.15 -20.94 -2.76
CA THR A 48 -5.83 -19.78 -2.16
C THR A 48 -4.99 -18.51 -2.35
N ALA A 49 -3.68 -18.60 -2.08
CA ALA A 49 -2.75 -17.48 -2.25
C ALA A 49 -2.71 -16.98 -3.69
N VAL A 50 -2.62 -17.90 -4.66
CA VAL A 50 -2.63 -17.59 -6.09
C VAL A 50 -3.94 -16.91 -6.52
N LEU A 51 -5.08 -17.42 -6.08
CA LEU A 51 -6.40 -16.87 -6.39
C LEU A 51 -6.55 -15.44 -5.87
N LEU A 52 -6.22 -15.21 -4.59
CA LEU A 52 -6.22 -13.89 -3.98
C LEU A 52 -5.23 -12.95 -4.68
N GLY A 53 -4.04 -13.44 -5.00
CA GLY A 53 -3.03 -12.68 -5.72
C GLY A 53 -3.51 -12.20 -7.09
N PHE A 54 -4.24 -13.06 -7.82
CA PHE A 54 -4.88 -12.68 -9.07
C PHE A 54 -5.93 -11.59 -8.86
N GLN A 55 -6.77 -11.71 -7.83
CA GLN A 55 -7.78 -10.70 -7.50
C GLN A 55 -7.13 -9.35 -7.11
N PHE A 56 -6.08 -9.35 -6.27
CA PHE A 56 -5.34 -8.13 -5.92
C PHE A 56 -4.75 -7.44 -7.14
N ARG A 57 -4.16 -8.20 -8.07
CA ARG A 57 -3.61 -7.65 -9.32
C ARG A 57 -4.70 -7.11 -10.24
N HIS A 58 -5.84 -7.78 -10.31
CA HIS A 58 -6.98 -7.30 -11.08
C HIS A 58 -7.52 -5.98 -10.50
N GLN A 59 -7.65 -5.89 -9.18
CA GLN A 59 -8.03 -4.66 -8.50
C GLN A 59 -7.00 -3.55 -8.64
N ALA A 60 -5.70 -3.84 -8.55
CA ALA A 60 -4.65 -2.83 -8.77
C ALA A 60 -4.70 -2.24 -10.19
N LYS A 61 -4.99 -3.08 -11.20
CA LYS A 61 -5.20 -2.63 -12.59
C LYS A 61 -6.50 -1.84 -12.78
N ALA A 62 -7.56 -2.19 -12.06
CA ALA A 62 -8.87 -1.55 -12.18
C ALA A 62 -9.01 -0.29 -11.31
N GLY A 63 -8.25 -0.20 -10.21
CA GLY A 63 -8.18 0.92 -9.27
C GLY A 63 -7.11 1.96 -9.62
N GLY A 64 -6.23 1.66 -10.58
CA GLY A 64 -5.55 2.69 -11.34
C GLY A 64 -6.60 3.42 -12.19
N LYS A 65 -6.83 4.71 -11.92
CA LYS A 65 -7.60 5.56 -12.83
C LYS A 65 -7.21 5.23 -14.27
N GLY A 66 -8.19 4.89 -15.11
CA GLY A 66 -7.97 4.84 -16.55
C GLY A 66 -7.38 6.18 -16.97
N VAL A 67 -6.10 6.19 -17.35
CA VAL A 67 -5.45 7.36 -17.95
C VAL A 67 -6.11 7.69 -19.29
N ASP A 68 -6.87 6.77 -19.88
CA ASP A 68 -7.57 6.97 -21.15
C ASP A 68 -9.11 6.98 -21.07
N GLY A 69 -9.72 7.15 -19.88
CA GLY A 69 -11.18 7.37 -19.77
C GLY A 69 -12.08 6.23 -20.30
N ARG A 70 -11.55 5.08 -20.69
CA ARG A 70 -12.36 3.94 -21.17
C ARG A 70 -12.90 3.15 -19.98
N LYS A 71 -14.23 3.12 -19.90
CA LYS A 71 -14.99 2.26 -18.99
C LYS A 71 -14.51 0.81 -19.15
N SER A 72 -14.09 0.17 -18.06
CA SER A 72 -14.07 -1.29 -18.01
C SER A 72 -15.44 -1.81 -18.44
N PRO A 73 -15.50 -2.85 -19.27
CA PRO A 73 -16.76 -3.29 -19.85
C PRO A 73 -17.76 -3.67 -18.76
N ALA A 74 -19.03 -3.35 -19.01
CA ALA A 74 -20.15 -3.29 -18.06
C ALA A 74 -20.52 -4.62 -17.38
N ASN A 75 -19.81 -5.70 -17.70
CA ASN A 75 -19.85 -7.00 -17.03
C ASN A 75 -18.96 -7.07 -15.78
N SER A 76 -18.24 -6.00 -15.43
CA SER A 76 -17.48 -5.88 -14.18
C SER A 76 -18.23 -5.07 -13.11
N SER A 77 -19.40 -5.56 -12.68
CA SER A 77 -20.02 -5.11 -11.40
C SER A 77 -19.17 -5.44 -10.16
N ARG A 78 -18.08 -6.21 -10.35
CA ARG A 78 -17.11 -6.70 -9.35
C ARG A 78 -15.95 -5.72 -9.02
N VAL A 79 -16.07 -4.41 -9.25
CA VAL A 79 -14.87 -3.53 -9.29
C VAL A 79 -14.84 -2.41 -8.25
N ARG A 80 -15.94 -2.02 -7.61
CA ARG A 80 -15.90 -0.86 -6.68
C ARG A 80 -16.17 -1.15 -5.20
N ASN A 81 -16.98 -2.16 -4.88
CA ASN A 81 -17.24 -2.54 -3.48
C ASN A 81 -16.27 -3.62 -2.95
N ASP A 82 -15.45 -4.19 -3.85
CA ASP A 82 -14.71 -5.43 -3.57
C ASP A 82 -13.36 -5.18 -2.90
N ALA A 83 -12.81 -3.96 -2.93
CA ALA A 83 -11.50 -3.66 -2.33
C ALA A 83 -11.52 -3.83 -0.81
N LYS A 84 -12.51 -3.24 -0.13
CA LYS A 84 -12.69 -3.37 1.33
C LYS A 84 -12.95 -4.82 1.73
N ASN A 85 -13.71 -5.55 0.91
CA ASN A 85 -14.03 -6.94 1.16
C ASN A 85 -12.80 -7.84 0.97
N LEU A 86 -11.96 -7.58 -0.04
CA LEU A 86 -10.77 -8.39 -0.32
C LEU A 86 -9.71 -8.29 0.79
N TYR A 87 -9.46 -7.08 1.33
CA TYR A 87 -8.56 -6.94 2.49
C TYR A 87 -9.12 -7.63 3.74
N THR A 88 -10.42 -7.49 4.00
CA THR A 88 -11.09 -8.12 5.15
C THR A 88 -11.07 -9.64 5.06
N VAL A 89 -11.34 -10.18 3.87
CA VAL A 89 -11.30 -11.62 3.56
C VAL A 89 -9.89 -12.14 3.75
N THR A 90 -8.89 -11.49 3.14
CA THR A 90 -7.48 -11.89 3.26
C THR A 90 -7.02 -11.88 4.72
N ALA A 91 -7.34 -10.82 5.48
CA ALA A 91 -7.02 -10.74 6.89
C ALA A 91 -7.70 -11.86 7.71
N THR A 92 -8.94 -12.19 7.39
CA THR A 92 -9.69 -13.25 8.07
C THR A 92 -9.11 -14.64 7.74
N LEU A 93 -8.70 -14.87 6.49
CA LEU A 93 -8.04 -16.12 6.08
C LEU A 93 -6.68 -16.29 6.78
N ILE A 94 -5.93 -15.21 6.96
CA ILE A 94 -4.68 -15.20 7.73
C ILE A 94 -4.96 -15.50 9.20
N LYS A 95 -5.94 -14.81 9.81
CA LYS A 95 -6.34 -15.02 11.21
C LYS A 95 -6.72 -16.47 11.51
N HIS A 96 -7.40 -17.13 10.58
CA HIS A 96 -7.83 -18.52 10.74
C HIS A 96 -6.81 -19.56 10.26
N GLY A 97 -5.63 -19.14 9.81
CA GLY A 97 -4.54 -20.01 9.37
C GLY A 97 -4.83 -20.77 8.07
N VAL A 98 -5.71 -20.24 7.22
CA VAL A 98 -5.94 -20.79 5.86
C VAL A 98 -4.79 -20.43 4.92
N LEU A 99 -4.17 -19.28 5.17
CA LEU A 99 -3.14 -18.63 4.38
C LEU A 99 -2.14 -17.97 5.35
N SER A 100 -0.84 -17.97 5.05
CA SER A 100 0.12 -17.13 5.77
C SER A 100 0.34 -15.80 5.03
N LEU A 101 0.77 -14.77 5.77
CA LEU A 101 1.11 -13.49 5.13
C LEU A 101 2.22 -13.65 4.08
N ASN A 102 3.18 -14.54 4.34
CA ASN A 102 4.29 -14.81 3.42
C ASN A 102 3.80 -15.41 2.09
N ASP A 103 2.74 -16.22 2.11
CA ASP A 103 2.20 -16.86 0.91
C ASP A 103 1.55 -15.86 -0.05
N ILE A 104 1.03 -14.74 0.47
CA ILE A 104 0.35 -13.72 -0.34
C ILE A 104 1.26 -12.53 -0.68
N TYR A 105 2.30 -12.28 0.12
CA TYR A 105 3.14 -11.08 0.04
C TYR A 105 3.70 -10.83 -1.36
N HIS A 106 4.23 -11.86 -2.02
CA HIS A 106 4.82 -11.73 -3.36
C HIS A 106 3.82 -11.48 -4.48
N TYR A 107 2.51 -11.65 -4.23
CA TYR A 107 1.47 -11.31 -5.20
C TYR A 107 0.96 -9.88 -5.05
N LEU A 108 1.33 -9.19 -3.97
CA LEU A 108 0.91 -7.83 -3.71
C LEU A 108 1.74 -6.83 -4.53
N SER A 109 1.14 -5.68 -4.78
CA SER A 109 1.74 -4.56 -5.49
C SER A 109 1.53 -3.30 -4.65
N PRO A 110 2.48 -2.35 -4.68
CA PRO A 110 3.75 -2.36 -5.42
C PRO A 110 4.84 -3.22 -4.78
N GLU A 111 5.81 -3.65 -5.59
CA GLU A 111 7.01 -4.36 -5.12
C GLU A 111 7.82 -3.50 -4.14
N ASP A 112 8.46 -4.15 -3.16
CA ASP A 112 9.23 -3.50 -2.10
C ASP A 112 10.25 -2.48 -2.62
N GLY A 113 10.94 -2.81 -3.71
CA GLY A 113 11.91 -1.90 -4.34
C GLY A 113 11.28 -0.58 -4.78
N LYS A 114 10.05 -0.62 -5.30
CA LYS A 114 9.31 0.59 -5.71
C LYS A 114 8.80 1.36 -4.50
N VAL A 115 8.29 0.67 -3.48
CA VAL A 115 7.85 1.29 -2.21
C VAL A 115 9.00 2.10 -1.58
N VAL A 116 10.20 1.50 -1.50
CA VAL A 116 11.37 2.15 -0.92
C VAL A 116 11.80 3.38 -1.73
N GLN A 117 11.75 3.30 -3.07
CA GLN A 117 12.07 4.43 -3.93
C GLN A 117 11.07 5.58 -3.78
N GLU A 118 9.78 5.28 -3.78
CA GLU A 118 8.72 6.28 -3.56
C GLU A 118 8.84 6.94 -2.19
N TYR A 119 9.15 6.15 -1.15
CA TYR A 119 9.36 6.67 0.19
C TYR A 119 10.57 7.61 0.27
N LYS A 120 11.70 7.26 -0.35
CA LYS A 120 12.88 8.14 -0.44
C LYS A 120 12.57 9.44 -1.18
N LYS A 121 11.81 9.37 -2.28
CA LYS A 121 11.37 10.54 -3.04
C LYS A 121 10.45 11.44 -2.20
N TYR A 122 9.52 10.84 -1.46
CA TYR A 122 8.63 11.56 -0.55
C TYR A 122 9.41 12.29 0.56
N LEU A 123 10.37 11.61 1.21
CA LEU A 123 11.24 12.23 2.21
C LEU A 123 12.06 13.37 1.61
N GLY A 124 12.67 13.18 0.43
CA GLY A 124 13.42 14.24 -0.25
C GLY A 124 12.56 15.46 -0.56
N ALA A 125 11.33 15.26 -1.02
CA ALA A 125 10.39 16.34 -1.28
C ALA A 125 10.01 17.11 0.00
N LYS A 126 9.75 16.39 1.10
CA LYS A 126 9.44 16.99 2.40
C LYS A 126 10.62 17.77 2.99
N VAL A 127 11.84 17.24 2.88
CA VAL A 127 13.06 17.95 3.31
C VAL A 127 13.29 19.21 2.46
N ALA A 128 13.07 19.14 1.15
CA ALA A 128 13.19 20.30 0.26
C ALA A 128 12.13 21.38 0.57
N GLU A 129 10.91 20.96 0.90
CA GLU A 129 9.84 21.85 1.34
C GLU A 129 10.23 22.60 2.62
N VAL A 130 10.70 21.89 3.65
CA VAL A 130 11.19 22.52 4.91
C VAL A 130 12.37 23.45 4.68
N ARG A 131 13.34 23.08 3.83
CA ARG A 131 14.48 23.95 3.49
C ARG A 131 14.05 25.23 2.78
N LYS A 132 13.02 25.16 1.93
CA LYS A 132 12.45 26.34 1.27
C LYS A 132 11.85 27.32 2.28
N PHE A 133 11.22 26.81 3.35
CA PHE A 133 10.72 27.65 4.44
C PHE A 133 11.86 28.22 5.32
N GLY A 134 12.88 27.42 5.65
CA GLY A 134 14.03 27.87 6.44
C GLY A 134 14.91 28.94 5.74
N MET A 135 14.97 28.93 4.41
CA MET A 135 15.68 29.96 3.63
C MET A 135 14.98 31.32 3.60
N VAL A 136 13.68 31.39 3.89
CA VAL A 136 12.95 32.67 3.93
C VAL A 136 13.24 33.42 5.23
N ASN A 137 13.35 32.73 6.36
CA ASN A 137 13.69 33.35 7.65
C ASN A 137 15.13 33.88 7.75
N LEU A 138 16.09 33.33 6.99
CA LEU A 138 17.49 33.77 7.07
C LEU A 138 17.79 34.99 6.18
N ARG A 139 16.92 35.31 5.22
CA ARG A 139 17.14 36.45 4.31
C ARG A 139 16.76 37.79 4.93
N GLU A 140 15.81 37.82 5.86
CA GLU A 140 15.46 39.05 6.60
C GLU A 140 16.56 39.48 7.60
N ASP A 141 17.27 38.54 8.22
CA ASP A 141 18.32 38.86 9.21
C ASP A 141 19.67 39.26 8.59
N SER A 142 19.96 38.86 7.35
CA SER A 142 21.25 39.12 6.70
C SER A 142 21.37 40.51 6.07
N ALA A 143 20.25 41.23 5.89
CA ALA A 143 20.25 42.58 5.32
C ALA A 143 20.65 43.68 6.32
N THR A 144 20.64 43.40 7.62
CA THR A 144 20.81 44.43 8.68
C THR A 144 22.15 44.35 9.43
N ARG A 145 23.05 43.43 9.07
CA ARG A 145 24.25 43.12 9.88
C ARG A 145 25.61 43.45 9.24
N ASN A 146 25.68 44.41 8.32
CA ASN A 146 26.97 44.84 7.73
C ASN A 146 27.09 46.37 7.61
N GLN A 147 26.99 47.11 8.72
CA GLN A 147 27.45 48.51 8.79
C GLN A 147 28.20 48.93 10.07
N ASN A 148 28.46 48.07 11.07
CA ASN A 148 28.97 48.52 12.38
C ASN A 148 30.36 47.99 12.81
N PHE A 149 31.32 47.79 11.90
CA PHE A 149 32.69 47.40 12.29
C PHE A 149 33.80 48.18 11.58
N GLN A 150 33.65 49.50 11.44
CA GLN A 150 34.79 50.39 11.15
C GLN A 150 34.63 51.75 11.84
N SER A 151 34.83 51.78 13.16
CA SER A 151 35.38 52.96 13.85
C SER A 151 35.65 52.59 15.30
N GLU A 152 36.92 52.47 15.66
CA GLU A 152 37.54 52.91 16.93
C GLU A 152 38.84 52.15 17.13
N ILE A 153 39.92 52.66 16.51
CA ILE A 153 41.28 52.45 17.02
C ILE A 153 41.65 53.76 17.74
N PRO A 154 41.75 53.78 19.08
CA PRO A 154 42.27 54.94 19.79
C PRO A 154 43.80 55.03 19.60
N VAL A 155 44.26 56.13 19.02
CA VAL A 155 45.69 56.52 18.95
C VAL A 155 46.08 57.17 20.29
N PRO A 156 47.27 56.91 20.85
CA PRO A 156 47.59 57.30 22.23
C PRO A 156 47.89 58.81 22.34
N ALA A 157 47.33 59.45 23.37
CA ALA A 157 47.66 60.84 23.71
C ALA A 157 48.87 60.88 24.65
N SER A 158 49.99 61.37 24.12
CA SER A 158 51.12 61.90 24.87
C SER A 158 50.71 63.17 25.62
N HIS A 159 50.97 63.24 26.93
CA HIS A 159 51.14 64.53 27.59
C HIS A 159 52.26 64.49 28.63
N ASP A 160 53.13 65.49 28.47
CA ASP A 160 54.31 65.83 29.23
C ASP A 160 54.01 66.33 30.66
N GLU A 161 55.08 66.31 31.43
CA GLU A 161 55.36 66.88 32.76
C GLU A 161 54.55 68.12 33.20
N ASN A 162 54.12 68.13 34.47
CA ASN A 162 54.70 69.01 35.52
C ASN A 162 54.31 68.53 36.93
#